data_AF-A0A7S2Z0E1-F1
#
_entry.id   AF-A0A7S2Z0E1-F1
#
_cell.length_a   1.000
_cell.length_b   1.000
_cell.length_c   1.000
_cell.angle_alpha   90.00
_cell.angle_beta   90.00
_cell.angle_gamma   90.00
#
_symmetry.space_group_name_H-M   'P 1'
#
loop_
_entity.id
_entity.type
_entity.pdbx_description
1 polymer ?
#
loop_
_entity_poly.entity_id
_entity_poly.type
_entity_poly.pdbx_seq_one_letter_code
_entity_poly.pdbx_strand_id
1 'polypeptide(L)'
;QFGRVQGYIEPIPDSKEVEFVNNLVGNNIPPGFVPHIEKGFREACNSGSLIGHPVEGVRIVIEDGAAHAVDSSEMAFKLASLYAFRQAYNDSQPRILEPVMKCEVRAPTEFQGDVIGGLNRKKGIIQDNVQEMDEAVIEAFVPLNNMFGYSTELRSITQGKGEFSMEYAHHAVVSPDVQSELTSNYERKRSA
;
A
#
# COMPACT_ATOMS: atom_id res chain seq x y z
N GLN A 1 20.46 28.06 6.40
CA GLN A 1 19.68 27.00 7.07
C GLN A 1 20.38 25.67 6.84
N PHE A 2 20.71 24.93 7.89
CA PHE A 2 21.51 23.69 7.83
C PHE A 2 20.82 22.55 8.60
N GLY A 3 20.77 21.37 8.02
CA GLY A 3 20.33 20.14 8.69
C GLY A 3 20.78 18.95 7.87
N ARG A 4 21.42 17.97 8.53
CA ARG A 4 21.79 16.69 7.93
C ARG A 4 21.21 15.57 8.77
N VAL A 5 20.55 14.63 8.12
CA VAL A 5 20.05 13.39 8.72
C VAL A 5 20.63 12.20 7.95
N GLN A 6 20.93 11.13 8.65
CA GLN A 6 21.49 9.90 8.08
C GLN A 6 20.86 8.69 8.77
N GLY A 7 20.57 7.68 7.98
CA GLY A 7 19.93 6.45 8.43
C GLY A 7 19.50 5.60 7.24
N TYR A 8 18.56 4.71 7.48
CA TYR A 8 18.04 3.79 6.47
C TYR A 8 16.52 3.63 6.59
N ILE A 9 15.91 3.10 5.54
CA ILE A 9 14.51 2.68 5.52
C ILE A 9 14.44 1.18 5.26
N GLU A 10 13.50 0.51 5.91
CA GLU A 10 13.24 -0.91 5.71
C GLU A 10 11.74 -1.18 5.66
N PRO A 11 11.29 -2.19 4.88
CA PRO A 11 9.89 -2.56 4.86
C PRO A 11 9.49 -3.26 6.17
N ILE A 12 8.25 -3.03 6.61
CA ILE A 12 7.64 -3.78 7.71
C ILE A 12 6.62 -4.73 7.10
N PRO A 13 6.92 -6.05 7.03
CA PRO A 13 5.98 -7.03 6.49
C PRO A 13 4.63 -6.96 7.23
N ASP A 14 3.54 -7.06 6.47
CA ASP A 14 2.16 -7.15 6.97
C ASP A 14 1.69 -5.99 7.87
N SER A 15 2.43 -4.88 7.90
CA SER A 15 2.04 -3.65 8.60
C SER A 15 1.72 -2.54 7.62
N LYS A 16 0.70 -1.73 7.96
CA LYS A 16 0.43 -0.47 7.27
C LYS A 16 1.11 0.72 7.92
N GLU A 17 1.76 0.51 9.06
CA GLU A 17 2.29 1.61 9.86
C GLU A 17 3.55 2.19 9.23
N VAL A 18 3.71 3.50 9.42
CA VAL A 18 4.98 4.19 9.22
C VAL A 18 5.61 4.33 10.60
N GLU A 19 6.61 3.51 10.85
CA GLU A 19 7.33 3.48 12.13
C GLU A 19 8.56 4.40 12.05
N PHE A 20 8.76 5.23 13.06
CA PHE A 20 9.96 6.05 13.21
C PHE A 20 10.76 5.58 14.41
N VAL A 21 12.01 5.21 14.17
CA VAL A 21 12.93 4.72 15.20
C VAL A 21 14.09 5.70 15.34
N ASN A 22 14.22 6.27 16.54
CA ASN A 22 15.35 7.11 16.90
C ASN A 22 16.49 6.24 17.47
N ASN A 23 17.52 5.99 16.68
CA ASN A 23 18.73 5.28 17.08
C ASN A 23 19.96 6.21 17.12
N LEU A 24 19.76 7.51 17.34
CA LEU A 24 20.85 8.47 17.45
C LEU A 24 21.75 8.15 18.65
N VAL A 25 23.05 8.06 18.41
CA VAL A 25 24.07 7.90 19.45
C VAL A 25 24.79 9.24 19.66
N GLY A 26 24.67 9.80 20.87
CA GLY A 26 25.28 11.08 21.22
C GLY A 26 24.39 12.30 20.93
N ASN A 27 24.99 13.45 20.69
CA ASN A 27 24.31 14.75 20.58
C ASN A 27 24.58 15.49 19.24
N ASN A 28 24.96 14.77 18.18
CA ASN A 28 25.21 15.36 16.85
C ASN A 28 23.97 16.10 16.30
N ILE A 29 22.79 15.57 16.62
CA ILE A 29 21.51 16.26 16.47
C ILE A 29 20.97 16.53 17.88
N PRO A 30 20.76 17.81 18.26
CA PRO A 30 20.09 18.14 19.51
C PRO A 30 18.73 17.45 19.64
N PRO A 31 18.39 16.82 20.79
CA PRO A 31 17.14 16.09 20.98
C PRO A 31 15.87 16.89 20.67
N GLY A 32 15.91 18.20 20.85
CA GLY A 32 14.80 19.10 20.51
C GLY A 32 14.40 19.09 19.02
N PHE A 33 15.29 18.67 18.11
CA PHE A 33 14.98 18.61 16.67
C PHE A 33 14.36 17.28 16.23
N VAL A 34 14.45 16.22 17.03
CA VAL A 34 13.96 14.88 16.69
C VAL A 34 12.46 14.85 16.34
N PRO A 35 11.56 15.52 17.08
CA PRO A 35 10.14 15.56 16.71
C PRO A 35 9.86 16.21 15.34
N HIS A 36 10.71 17.17 14.93
CA HIS A 36 10.57 17.84 13.63
C HIS A 36 11.10 16.98 12.48
N ILE A 37 12.12 16.16 12.76
CA ILE A 37 12.61 15.11 11.85
C ILE A 37 11.52 14.08 11.59
N GLU A 38 10.95 13.52 12.67
CA GLU A 38 9.84 12.56 12.57
C GLU A 38 8.67 13.15 11.78
N LYS A 39 8.28 14.39 12.08
CA LYS A 39 7.21 15.07 11.34
C LYS A 39 7.55 15.21 9.84
N GLY A 40 8.80 15.54 9.50
CA GLY A 40 9.26 15.61 8.11
C GLY A 40 9.16 14.27 7.39
N PHE A 41 9.54 13.18 8.05
CA PHE A 41 9.41 11.82 7.51
C PHE A 41 7.94 11.40 7.32
N ARG A 42 7.09 11.61 8.32
CA ARG A 42 5.65 11.32 8.22
C ARG A 42 4.98 12.12 7.11
N GLU A 43 5.31 13.40 6.96
CA GLU A 43 4.81 14.22 5.86
C GLU A 43 5.28 13.74 4.49
N ALA A 44 6.53 13.26 4.39
CA ALA A 44 7.06 12.69 3.15
C ALA A 44 6.35 11.38 2.77
N CYS A 45 5.94 10.58 3.75
CA CYS A 45 5.18 9.35 3.51
C CYS A 45 3.74 9.59 3.04
N ASN A 46 3.16 10.78 3.27
CA ASN A 46 1.78 11.07 2.84
C ASN A 46 1.62 11.10 1.30
N SER A 47 2.70 11.30 0.54
CA SER A 47 2.65 11.32 -0.92
C SER A 47 3.93 10.73 -1.54
N GLY A 48 3.85 9.45 -1.92
CA GLY A 48 4.91 8.73 -2.62
C GLY A 48 5.06 9.19 -4.07
N SER A 49 6.29 9.14 -4.60
CA SER A 49 6.59 9.67 -5.93
C SER A 49 6.06 8.81 -7.10
N LEU A 50 5.73 7.53 -6.87
CA LEU A 50 5.25 6.61 -7.91
C LEU A 50 3.90 7.01 -8.51
N ILE A 51 2.91 7.25 -7.64
CA ILE A 51 1.52 7.53 -8.03
C ILE A 51 0.86 8.62 -7.16
N GLY A 52 1.61 9.26 -6.26
CA GLY A 52 1.09 10.30 -5.36
C GLY A 52 0.30 9.79 -4.16
N HIS A 53 0.17 8.47 -3.98
CA HIS A 53 -0.53 7.84 -2.85
C HIS A 53 0.35 7.73 -1.60
N PRO A 54 -0.25 7.58 -0.40
CA PRO A 54 0.50 7.36 0.84
C PRO A 54 1.39 6.12 0.76
N VAL A 55 2.55 6.22 1.40
CA VAL A 55 3.50 5.12 1.62
C VAL A 55 3.16 4.47 2.95
N GLU A 56 2.99 3.15 2.94
CA GLU A 56 2.64 2.33 4.11
C GLU A 56 3.68 1.22 4.30
N GLY A 57 3.77 0.67 5.51
CA GLY A 57 4.60 -0.50 5.80
C GLY A 57 6.10 -0.23 5.73
N VAL A 58 6.54 0.91 6.24
CA VAL A 58 7.95 1.33 6.22
C VAL A 58 8.38 1.73 7.62
N ARG A 59 9.55 1.25 8.03
CA ARG A 59 10.30 1.74 9.18
C ARG A 59 11.39 2.67 8.72
N ILE A 60 11.48 3.81 9.37
CA ILE A 60 12.49 4.83 9.15
C ILE A 60 13.38 4.87 10.39
N VAL A 61 14.64 4.51 10.22
CA VAL A 61 15.61 4.46 11.32
C VAL A 61 16.61 5.58 11.13
N ILE A 62 16.72 6.49 12.11
CA ILE A 62 17.77 7.51 12.13
C ILE A 62 18.92 7.04 13.00
N GLU A 63 20.15 7.16 12.49
CA GLU A 63 21.35 6.67 13.19
C GLU A 63 22.32 7.81 13.50
N ASP A 64 22.40 8.81 12.61
CA ASP A 64 23.32 9.93 12.77
C ASP A 64 22.80 11.18 12.02
N GLY A 65 23.53 12.28 12.17
CA GLY A 65 23.35 13.48 11.38
C GLY A 65 24.26 14.60 11.84
N ALA A 66 23.92 15.83 11.48
CA ALA A 66 24.68 16.99 11.92
C ALA A 66 23.78 18.22 12.07
N ALA A 67 24.03 18.98 13.13
CA ALA A 67 23.48 20.30 13.37
C ALA A 67 24.57 21.37 13.35
N HIS A 68 24.19 22.60 13.01
CA HIS A 68 25.02 23.79 13.14
C HIS A 68 24.38 24.74 14.15
N ALA A 69 25.15 25.25 15.12
CA ALA A 69 24.61 25.97 16.27
C ALA A 69 23.79 27.22 15.91
N VAL A 70 24.11 27.88 14.79
CA VAL A 70 23.47 29.13 14.36
C VAL A 70 22.53 28.92 13.17
N ASP A 71 22.85 27.96 12.28
CA ASP A 71 22.13 27.78 11.02
C ASP A 71 21.07 26.69 11.06
N SER A 72 21.08 25.83 12.08
CA SER A 72 20.06 24.81 12.25
C SER A 72 18.79 25.35 12.87
N SER A 73 17.67 24.93 12.31
CA SER A 73 16.34 25.25 12.80
C SER A 73 15.39 24.08 12.55
N GLU A 74 14.24 24.10 13.21
CA GLU A 74 13.21 23.06 13.10
C GLU A 74 12.81 22.80 11.64
N MET A 75 12.62 23.88 10.87
CA MET A 75 12.28 23.79 9.45
C MET A 75 13.43 23.19 8.62
N ALA A 76 14.69 23.38 9.04
CA ALA A 76 15.87 22.83 8.36
C ALA A 76 15.84 21.30 8.40
N PHE A 77 15.65 20.77 9.60
CA PHE A 77 15.60 19.34 9.84
C PHE A 77 14.36 18.69 9.25
N LYS A 78 13.22 19.38 9.29
CA LYS A 78 12.01 18.93 8.61
C LYS A 78 12.23 18.76 7.10
N LEU A 79 12.81 19.77 6.44
CA LEU A 79 13.13 19.71 5.01
C LEU A 79 14.19 18.66 4.71
N ALA A 80 15.26 18.58 5.52
CA ALA A 80 16.31 17.57 5.36
C ALA A 80 15.75 16.15 5.41
N SER A 81 14.83 15.87 6.33
CA SER A 81 14.17 14.56 6.48
C SER A 81 13.27 14.23 5.29
N LEU A 82 12.55 15.23 4.78
CA LEU A 82 11.71 15.07 3.60
C LEU A 82 12.53 14.77 2.34
N TYR A 83 13.67 15.44 2.15
CA TYR A 83 14.57 15.15 1.03
C TYR A 83 15.28 13.80 1.19
N ALA A 84 15.73 13.46 2.41
CA ALA A 84 16.35 12.18 2.70
C ALA A 84 15.40 11.01 2.40
N PHE A 85 14.13 11.13 2.80
CA PHE A 85 13.11 10.12 2.46
C PHE A 85 12.93 9.98 0.96
N ARG A 86 12.80 11.09 0.22
CA ARG A 86 12.62 11.05 -1.24
C ARG A 86 13.79 10.39 -1.96
N GLN A 87 15.01 10.63 -1.49
CA GLN A 87 16.20 9.97 -2.02
C GLN A 87 16.14 8.46 -1.76
N ALA A 88 15.96 8.07 -0.49
CA ALA A 88 15.90 6.66 -0.11
C ALA A 88 14.74 5.92 -0.80
N TYR A 89 13.58 6.56 -0.94
CA TYR A 89 12.40 6.01 -1.61
C TYR A 89 12.65 5.68 -3.09
N ASN A 90 13.40 6.52 -3.81
CA ASN A 90 13.69 6.24 -5.22
C ASN A 90 14.69 5.07 -5.36
N ASP A 91 15.63 4.96 -4.43
CA ASP A 91 16.64 3.90 -4.43
C ASP A 91 16.09 2.55 -3.91
N SER A 92 14.98 2.57 -3.15
CA SER A 92 14.40 1.39 -2.50
C SER A 92 13.48 0.53 -3.39
N GLN A 93 13.35 0.83 -4.68
CA GLN A 93 12.48 0.11 -5.62
C GLN A 93 11.03 -0.06 -5.12
N PRO A 94 10.31 1.04 -4.85
CA PRO A 94 8.98 1.00 -4.27
C PRO A 94 7.99 0.26 -5.17
N ARG A 95 7.01 -0.40 -4.54
CA ARG A 95 5.95 -1.15 -5.22
C ARG A 95 4.60 -0.57 -4.88
N ILE A 96 3.69 -0.62 -5.85
CA ILE A 96 2.30 -0.20 -5.62
C ILE A 96 1.57 -1.35 -4.96
N LEU A 97 0.82 -1.04 -3.91
CA LEU A 97 -0.04 -1.97 -3.21
C LEU A 97 -1.50 -1.72 -3.61
N GLU A 98 -2.27 -2.78 -3.79
CA GLU A 98 -3.72 -2.72 -3.99
C GLU A 98 -4.46 -3.45 -2.86
N PRO A 99 -5.64 -2.96 -2.46
CA PRO A 99 -6.47 -3.65 -1.48
C PRO A 99 -7.05 -4.94 -2.08
N VAL A 100 -6.81 -6.04 -1.39
CA VAL A 100 -7.36 -7.36 -1.69
C VAL A 100 -8.53 -7.62 -0.74
N MET A 101 -9.64 -8.06 -1.32
CA MET A 101 -10.86 -8.39 -0.61
C MET A 101 -10.92 -9.90 -0.40
N LYS A 102 -11.31 -10.34 0.80
CA LYS A 102 -11.81 -11.70 1.01
C LYS A 102 -13.26 -11.70 0.52
N CYS A 103 -13.53 -12.43 -0.55
CA CYS A 103 -14.85 -12.58 -1.14
C CYS A 103 -15.41 -13.96 -0.81
N GLU A 104 -16.63 -14.01 -0.31
CA GLU A 104 -17.41 -15.24 -0.17
C GLU A 104 -18.58 -15.18 -1.15
N VAL A 105 -18.67 -16.15 -2.04
CA VAL A 105 -19.73 -16.24 -3.06
C VAL A 105 -20.57 -17.46 -2.77
N ARG A 106 -21.89 -17.28 -2.70
CA ARG A 106 -22.87 -18.36 -2.54
C ARG A 106 -23.74 -18.43 -3.78
N ALA A 107 -23.85 -19.60 -4.38
CA ALA A 107 -24.69 -19.84 -5.54
C ALA A 107 -25.11 -21.30 -5.63
N PRO A 108 -26.21 -21.63 -6.33
CA PRO A 108 -26.57 -23.03 -6.60
C PRO A 108 -25.43 -23.78 -7.31
N THR A 109 -25.25 -25.06 -6.94
CA THR A 109 -24.14 -25.91 -7.45
C THR A 109 -24.12 -26.01 -8.98
N GLU A 110 -25.29 -25.90 -9.63
CA GLU A 110 -25.42 -25.87 -11.10
C GLU A 110 -24.62 -24.73 -11.76
N PHE A 111 -24.35 -23.63 -11.06
CA PHE A 111 -23.59 -22.48 -11.55
C PHE A 111 -22.15 -22.39 -11.01
N GLN A 112 -21.71 -23.38 -10.23
CA GLN A 112 -20.40 -23.36 -9.56
C GLN A 112 -19.25 -23.11 -10.55
N GLY A 113 -19.28 -23.79 -11.71
CA GLY A 113 -18.27 -23.62 -12.75
C GLY A 113 -18.20 -22.21 -13.32
N ASP A 114 -19.36 -21.59 -13.56
CA ASP A 114 -19.45 -20.23 -14.10
C ASP A 114 -18.96 -19.19 -13.07
N VAL A 115 -19.28 -19.38 -11.79
CA VAL A 115 -18.82 -18.52 -10.69
C VAL A 115 -17.30 -18.59 -10.54
N ILE A 116 -16.72 -19.79 -10.52
CA ILE A 116 -15.26 -19.97 -10.47
C ILE A 116 -14.62 -19.34 -11.72
N GLY A 117 -15.22 -19.51 -12.90
CA GLY A 117 -14.76 -18.87 -14.13
C GLY A 117 -14.79 -17.33 -14.02
N GLY A 118 -15.83 -16.76 -13.43
CA GLY A 118 -15.96 -15.33 -13.16
C GLY A 118 -14.88 -14.80 -12.24
N LEU A 119 -14.67 -15.44 -11.09
CA LEU A 119 -13.62 -15.06 -10.13
C LEU A 119 -12.23 -15.12 -10.76
N ASN A 120 -11.93 -16.14 -11.57
CA ASN A 120 -10.66 -16.25 -12.29
C ASN A 120 -10.46 -15.09 -13.30
N ARG A 121 -11.51 -14.69 -14.04
CA ARG A 121 -11.45 -13.53 -14.94
C ARG A 121 -11.15 -12.23 -14.19
N LYS A 122 -11.58 -12.13 -12.93
CA LYS A 122 -11.28 -11.00 -12.03
C LYS A 122 -9.90 -11.11 -11.36
N LYS A 123 -9.05 -12.05 -11.79
CA LYS A 123 -7.75 -12.37 -11.17
C LYS A 123 -7.89 -12.77 -9.69
N GLY A 124 -9.01 -13.39 -9.33
CA GLY A 124 -9.25 -13.92 -8.00
C GLY A 124 -8.45 -15.19 -7.75
N ILE A 125 -7.96 -15.36 -6.53
CA ILE A 125 -7.28 -16.57 -6.06
C ILE A 125 -8.26 -17.33 -5.16
N ILE A 126 -8.79 -18.44 -5.66
CA ILE A 126 -9.69 -19.31 -4.88
C ILE A 126 -8.91 -19.90 -3.69
N GLN A 127 -9.45 -19.73 -2.49
CA GLN A 127 -8.91 -20.30 -1.26
C GLN A 127 -9.61 -21.60 -0.93
N ASP A 128 -10.94 -21.59 -0.97
CA ASP A 128 -11.76 -22.74 -0.63
C ASP A 128 -13.01 -22.80 -1.51
N ASN A 129 -13.54 -24.00 -1.65
CA ASN A 129 -14.74 -24.30 -2.42
C ASN A 129 -15.47 -25.46 -1.75
N VAL A 130 -16.50 -25.13 -0.98
CA VAL A 130 -17.29 -26.07 -0.20
C VAL A 130 -18.66 -26.19 -0.83
N GLN A 131 -19.15 -27.43 -0.96
CA GLN A 131 -20.52 -27.68 -1.37
C GLN A 131 -21.36 -28.02 -0.14
N GLU A 132 -22.38 -27.21 0.12
CA GLU A 132 -23.35 -27.38 1.20
C GLU A 132 -24.72 -27.72 0.61
N MET A 133 -25.09 -29.00 0.61
CA MET A 133 -26.32 -29.50 0.01
C MET A 133 -26.40 -29.11 -1.49
N ASP A 134 -27.31 -28.19 -1.84
CA ASP A 134 -27.53 -27.71 -3.22
C ASP A 134 -26.80 -26.38 -3.51
N GLU A 135 -26.12 -25.79 -2.52
CA GLU A 135 -25.36 -24.54 -2.67
C GLU A 135 -23.84 -24.80 -2.69
N ALA A 136 -23.14 -24.02 -3.51
CA ALA A 136 -21.68 -23.92 -3.50
C ALA A 136 -21.28 -22.60 -2.83
N VAL A 137 -20.37 -22.71 -1.86
CA VAL A 137 -19.76 -21.60 -1.13
C VAL A 137 -18.29 -21.53 -1.56
N ILE A 138 -17.92 -20.44 -2.22
CA ILE A 138 -16.57 -20.23 -2.77
C ILE A 138 -15.93 -19.05 -2.05
N GLU A 139 -14.80 -19.29 -1.39
CA GLU A 139 -13.97 -18.25 -0.81
C GLU A 139 -12.80 -17.91 -1.75
N ALA A 140 -12.60 -16.63 -2.02
CA ALA A 140 -11.51 -16.16 -2.88
C ALA A 140 -10.93 -14.83 -2.42
N PHE A 141 -9.63 -14.63 -2.65
CA PHE A 141 -9.02 -13.31 -2.57
C PHE A 141 -9.06 -12.63 -3.92
N VAL A 142 -9.71 -11.46 -4.00
CA VAL A 142 -9.86 -10.73 -5.27
C VAL A 142 -9.44 -9.27 -5.10
N PRO A 143 -8.64 -8.70 -6.02
CA PRO A 143 -8.33 -7.28 -6.00
C PRO A 143 -9.60 -6.44 -6.10
N LEU A 144 -9.76 -5.45 -5.21
CA LEU A 144 -10.96 -4.59 -5.19
C LEU A 144 -11.18 -3.88 -6.53
N ASN A 145 -10.11 -3.50 -7.22
CA ASN A 145 -10.18 -2.84 -8.52
C ASN A 145 -10.84 -3.71 -9.60
N ASN A 146 -10.82 -5.04 -9.46
CA ASN A 146 -11.47 -5.95 -10.40
C ASN A 146 -12.92 -6.26 -10.01
N MET A 147 -13.34 -5.97 -8.78
CA MET A 147 -14.67 -6.30 -8.26
C MET A 147 -15.79 -5.34 -8.72
N PHE A 148 -15.45 -4.23 -9.37
CA PHE A 148 -16.44 -3.34 -9.97
C PHE A 148 -17.33 -4.09 -10.99
N GLY A 149 -18.65 -3.95 -10.81
CA GLY A 149 -19.65 -4.61 -11.64
C GLY A 149 -19.86 -6.11 -11.37
N TYR A 150 -19.14 -6.71 -10.42
CA TYR A 150 -19.23 -8.15 -10.15
C TYR A 150 -20.63 -8.59 -9.70
N SER A 151 -21.36 -7.75 -8.95
CA SER A 151 -22.75 -8.06 -8.55
C SER A 151 -23.68 -8.31 -9.73
N THR A 152 -23.58 -7.49 -10.78
CA THR A 152 -24.40 -7.63 -11.98
C THR A 152 -23.98 -8.85 -12.80
N GLU A 153 -22.68 -9.09 -12.93
CA GLU A 153 -22.13 -10.28 -13.61
C GLU A 153 -22.59 -11.56 -12.91
N LEU A 154 -22.43 -11.64 -11.58
CA LEU A 154 -22.83 -12.78 -10.76
C LEU A 154 -24.32 -13.10 -10.93
N ARG A 155 -25.19 -12.08 -10.85
CA ARG A 155 -26.62 -12.27 -11.08
C ARG A 155 -26.91 -12.78 -12.49
N SER A 156 -26.19 -12.31 -13.50
CA SER A 156 -26.40 -12.75 -14.88
C SER A 156 -26.05 -14.23 -15.06
N ILE A 157 -24.93 -14.69 -14.50
CA ILE A 157 -24.48 -16.09 -14.66
C ILE A 157 -25.24 -17.07 -13.76
N THR A 158 -25.79 -16.60 -12.65
CA THR A 158 -26.55 -17.43 -11.69
C THR A 158 -28.08 -17.29 -11.82
N GLN A 159 -28.57 -16.64 -12.89
CA GLN A 159 -29.99 -16.31 -13.07
C GLN A 159 -30.62 -15.56 -11.87
N GLY A 160 -29.82 -14.74 -11.21
CA GLY A 160 -30.21 -13.92 -10.06
C GLY A 160 -30.21 -14.64 -8.72
N LYS A 161 -29.79 -15.91 -8.66
CA LYS A 161 -29.79 -16.73 -7.44
C LYS A 161 -28.49 -16.63 -6.63
N GLY A 162 -27.42 -16.09 -7.21
CA GLY A 162 -26.14 -15.95 -6.54
C GLY A 162 -26.02 -14.66 -5.73
N GLU A 163 -25.37 -14.75 -4.59
CA GLU A 163 -25.00 -13.64 -3.74
C GLU A 163 -23.52 -13.68 -3.39
N PHE A 164 -22.96 -12.53 -3.02
CA PHE A 164 -21.60 -12.47 -2.53
C PHE A 164 -21.48 -11.41 -1.44
N SER A 165 -20.57 -11.67 -0.51
CA SER A 165 -20.08 -10.71 0.46
C SER A 165 -18.58 -10.50 0.22
N MET A 166 -18.08 -9.34 0.61
CA MET A 166 -16.65 -9.09 0.59
C MET A 166 -16.22 -8.20 1.75
N GLU A 167 -15.09 -8.53 2.35
CA GLU A 167 -14.47 -7.74 3.40
C GLU A 167 -13.00 -7.47 3.06
N TYR A 168 -12.46 -6.38 3.61
CA TYR A 168 -11.04 -6.07 3.41
C TYR A 168 -10.18 -7.16 4.07
N ALA A 169 -9.24 -7.73 3.32
CA ALA A 169 -8.30 -8.71 3.86
C ALA A 169 -6.94 -8.08 4.14
N HIS A 170 -6.22 -7.71 3.09
CA HIS A 170 -4.86 -7.17 3.18
C HIS A 170 -4.54 -6.32 1.93
N HIS A 171 -3.36 -5.70 1.93
CA HIS A 171 -2.81 -5.07 0.73
C HIS A 171 -1.81 -6.03 0.09
N ALA A 172 -1.89 -6.21 -1.23
CA ALA A 172 -0.96 -7.03 -1.98
C ALA A 172 -0.26 -6.21 -3.06
N VAL A 173 0.93 -6.64 -3.47
CA VAL A 173 1.66 -6.00 -4.55
C VAL A 173 0.93 -6.21 -5.87
N VAL A 174 0.72 -5.12 -6.62
CA VAL A 174 0.11 -5.20 -7.95
C VAL A 174 1.00 -5.94 -8.94
N SER A 175 0.39 -6.55 -9.95
CA SER A 175 1.13 -7.13 -11.08
C SER A 175 1.99 -6.07 -11.81
N PRO A 176 3.15 -6.43 -12.39
CA PRO A 176 4.03 -5.48 -13.09
C PRO A 176 3.33 -4.66 -14.18
N ASP A 177 2.41 -5.28 -14.92
CA ASP A 177 1.65 -4.62 -15.99
C ASP A 177 0.78 -3.48 -15.43
N VAL A 178 0.06 -3.77 -14.34
CA VAL A 178 -0.79 -2.78 -13.64
C VAL A 178 0.07 -1.68 -13.02
N GLN A 179 1.23 -2.02 -12.46
CA GLN A 179 2.16 -1.02 -11.93
C GLN A 179 2.60 -0.03 -13.01
N SER A 180 3.02 -0.54 -14.18
CA SER A 180 3.43 0.29 -15.30
C SER A 180 2.30 1.18 -15.82
N GLU A 181 1.08 0.65 -15.89
CA GLU A 181 -0.10 1.40 -16.30
C GLU A 181 -0.41 2.55 -15.34
N LEU A 182 -0.43 2.27 -14.03
CA LEU A 182 -0.72 3.26 -13.00
C LEU A 182 0.33 4.36 -12.96
N THR A 183 1.61 4.02 -13.06
CA THR A 183 2.70 4.99 -13.12
C THR A 183 2.59 5.87 -14.37
N SER A 184 2.35 5.29 -15.56
CA SER A 184 2.19 6.09 -16.79
C SER A 184 0.99 7.04 -16.73
N ASN A 185 -0.14 6.58 -16.17
CA ASN A 185 -1.32 7.40 -15.99
C ASN A 185 -1.07 8.57 -15.02
N TYR A 186 -0.31 8.34 -13.95
CA TYR A 186 0.08 9.38 -13.02
C TYR A 186 1.00 10.43 -13.67
N GLU A 187 2.01 9.99 -14.44
CA GLU A 187 2.90 10.88 -15.17
C GLU A 187 2.16 11.79 -16.15
N ARG A 188 1.22 11.23 -16.93
CA ARG A 188 0.37 12.00 -17.85
C ARG A 188 -0.44 13.06 -17.13
N LYS A 189 -1.07 12.71 -16.01
CA LYS A 189 -1.84 13.64 -15.18
C LYS A 189 -0.98 14.75 -14.58
N ARG A 190 0.29 14.48 -14.30
CA ARG A 190 1.23 15.47 -13.75
C ARG A 190 1.78 16.42 -14.82
N SER A 191 1.85 15.98 -16.07
CA SER A 191 2.34 16.78 -17.20
C SER A 191 1.27 17.64 -17.89
N ALA A 192 -0.01 17.43 -17.55
CA ALA A 192 -1.17 18.16 -18.07
C ALA A 192 -1.55 19.33 -17.14
#